data_AF-A0A4P1RXF1-F1
#
_entry.id   AF-A0A4P1RXF1-F1
#
_cell.length_a   1.000
_cell.length_b   1.000
_cell.length_c   1.000
_cell.angle_alpha   90.00
_cell.angle_beta   90.00
_cell.angle_gamma   90.00
#
_symmetry.space_group_name_H-M   'P 1'
#
loop_
_entity.id
_entity.type
_entity.pdbx_description
1 polymer ?
#
loop_
_entity_poly.entity_id
_entity_poly.type
_entity_poly.pdbx_seq_one_letter_code
_entity_poly.pdbx_strand_id
1 'polypeptide(L)'
;MSTRVGQKPLQKKLRSGLSVTLLSLGTGGIRNNRRPLQNENPTDYANRCSIQWHRVSIYPERLGTLLVKHVVPGSLLYVEGNLETKVFADPVTGLVRRIREIAVRRHGRVVFLNQGGDDEQQTQQNDLRSVGYY
;
A
#
# COMPACT_ATOMS: atom_id res chain seq x y z
N MET A 1 6.31 -3.32 -10.16
CA MET A 1 5.68 -2.29 -9.31
C MET A 1 5.47 -2.91 -7.94
N SER A 2 6.19 -2.45 -6.91
CA SER A 2 6.02 -2.99 -5.55
C SER A 2 4.93 -2.21 -4.81
N THR A 3 4.02 -2.95 -4.17
CA THR A 3 2.89 -2.38 -3.41
C THR A 3 3.10 -2.64 -1.94
N ARG A 4 3.48 -1.59 -1.19
CA ARG A 4 3.84 -1.70 0.23
C ARG A 4 2.79 -1.08 1.12
N VAL A 5 2.56 -1.67 2.28
CA VAL A 5 1.66 -1.13 3.29
C VAL A 5 2.31 0.06 3.99
N GLY A 6 1.63 1.21 4.02
CA GLY A 6 2.16 2.41 4.68
C GLY A 6 1.97 2.44 6.19
N GLN A 7 0.88 1.86 6.69
CA GLN A 7 0.49 1.91 8.10
C GLN A 7 -0.22 0.61 8.51
N LYS A 8 -0.24 0.31 9.82
CA LYS A 8 -0.99 -0.84 10.34
C LYS A 8 -2.48 -0.75 9.92
N PRO A 9 -3.11 -1.88 9.53
CA PRO A 9 -4.51 -1.87 9.15
C PRO A 9 -5.41 -1.40 10.30
N LEU A 10 -6.46 -0.65 9.97
CA LEU A 10 -7.44 -0.16 10.94
C LEU A 10 -8.78 -0.87 10.74
N GLN A 11 -9.33 -1.50 11.77
CA GLN A 11 -10.68 -2.05 11.72
C GLN A 11 -11.69 -1.04 12.24
N LYS A 12 -12.76 -0.81 11.46
CA LYS A 12 -13.83 0.13 11.78
C LYS A 12 -15.17 -0.58 11.76
N LYS A 13 -15.94 -0.42 12.84
CA LYS A 13 -17.35 -0.84 12.88
C LYS A 13 -18.23 0.25 12.29
N LEU A 14 -19.06 -0.11 11.30
CA LEU A 14 -20.02 0.79 10.66
C LEU A 14 -21.30 0.88 11.49
N ARG A 15 -22.14 1.88 11.18
CA ARG A 15 -23.47 2.03 11.80
C ARG A 15 -24.37 0.83 11.56
N SER A 16 -24.19 0.12 10.44
CA SER A 16 -24.89 -1.13 10.12
C SER A 16 -24.44 -2.32 11.00
N GLY A 17 -23.46 -2.14 11.88
CA GLY A 17 -22.86 -3.22 12.66
C GLY A 17 -21.75 -3.98 11.95
N LEU A 18 -21.61 -3.82 10.62
CA LEU A 18 -20.55 -4.46 9.83
C LEU A 18 -19.16 -3.91 10.17
N SER A 19 -18.18 -4.79 10.27
CA SER A 19 -16.75 -4.44 10.40
C SER A 19 -16.10 -4.29 9.02
N VAL A 20 -15.35 -3.22 8.82
CA VAL A 20 -14.54 -2.98 7.61
C VAL A 20 -13.11 -2.71 8.01
N THR A 21 -12.15 -3.41 7.39
CA THR A 21 -10.72 -3.17 7.59
C THR A 21 -10.19 -2.21 6.52
N LEU A 22 -9.47 -1.19 6.94
CA LEU A 22 -8.90 -0.14 6.10
C LEU A 22 -7.38 -0.33 6.00
N LEU A 23 -6.87 -0.20 4.78
CA LEU A 23 -5.46 -0.30 4.43
C LEU A 23 -5.05 0.93 3.61
N SER A 24 -3.77 1.31 3.74
CA SER A 24 -3.12 2.31 2.90
C SER A 24 -1.93 1.65 2.20
N LEU A 25 -1.93 1.66 0.87
CA LEU A 25 -0.90 1.03 0.04
C LEU A 25 -0.18 2.07 -0.81
N GLY A 26 1.15 2.08 -0.73
CA GLY A 26 2.01 2.87 -1.59
C GLY A 26 2.50 2.05 -2.77
N THR A 27 2.40 2.62 -3.98
CA THR A 27 3.05 2.06 -5.18
C THR A 27 4.10 3.02 -5.70
N GLY A 28 5.32 2.51 -5.93
CA GLY A 28 6.42 3.25 -6.57
C GLY A 28 6.53 2.97 -8.07
N GLY A 29 7.48 3.62 -8.74
CA GLY A 29 7.81 3.37 -10.15
C GLY A 29 6.81 3.92 -11.17
N ILE A 30 5.96 4.86 -10.76
CA ILE A 30 5.06 5.58 -11.68
C ILE A 30 5.90 6.46 -12.59
N ARG A 31 5.61 6.41 -13.90
CA ARG A 31 6.34 7.16 -14.92
C ARG A 31 6.54 8.61 -14.49
N ASN A 32 7.80 8.99 -14.39
CA ASN A 32 8.21 10.34 -14.10
C ASN A 32 8.65 11.00 -15.43
N ASN A 33 7.99 12.07 -15.84
CA ASN A 33 8.35 12.84 -17.04
C ASN A 33 9.52 13.81 -16.80
N ARG A 34 10.16 13.76 -15.63
CA ARG A 34 11.37 14.56 -15.35
C ARG A 34 12.53 14.02 -16.17
N ARG A 35 13.46 14.88 -16.58
CA ARG A 35 14.73 14.43 -17.13
C ARG A 35 15.64 13.94 -15.99
N PRO A 36 16.46 12.89 -16.21
CA PRO A 36 17.56 12.57 -15.30
C PRO A 36 18.46 13.79 -15.11
N LEU A 37 18.97 13.98 -13.90
CA LEU A 37 20.04 14.97 -13.69
C LEU A 37 21.35 14.46 -14.28
N GLN A 38 22.29 15.38 -14.56
CA GLN A 38 23.52 15.08 -15.30
C GLN A 38 24.38 13.96 -14.67
N ASN A 39 24.28 13.77 -13.35
CA ASN A 39 25.03 12.76 -12.57
C ASN A 39 24.12 11.87 -11.70
N GLU A 40 22.83 11.73 -12.04
CA GLU A 40 21.89 10.90 -11.26
C GLU A 40 22.01 9.43 -11.64
N ASN A 41 22.15 8.54 -10.65
CA ASN A 41 22.14 7.09 -10.88
C ASN A 41 20.75 6.67 -11.41
N PRO A 42 20.65 5.72 -12.37
CA PRO A 42 19.38 5.20 -12.86
C PRO A 42 18.40 4.74 -11.76
N THR A 43 18.92 4.14 -10.68
CA THR A 43 18.14 3.70 -9.52
C THR A 43 17.57 4.89 -8.74
N ASP A 44 18.35 5.95 -8.55
CA ASP A 44 17.90 7.18 -7.87
C ASP A 44 16.85 7.91 -8.72
N TYR A 45 17.06 7.97 -10.04
CA TYR A 45 16.08 8.51 -10.97
C TYR A 45 14.74 7.76 -10.92
N ALA A 46 14.79 6.42 -10.87
CA ALA A 46 13.59 5.59 -10.72
C ALA A 46 12.91 5.77 -9.35
N ASN A 47 13.69 5.97 -8.28
CA ASN A 47 13.19 6.16 -6.92
C ASN A 47 12.66 7.58 -6.67
N ARG A 48 13.03 8.57 -7.49
CA ARG A 48 12.52 9.95 -7.42
C ARG A 48 11.08 10.09 -7.92
N CYS A 49 10.47 9.00 -8.40
CA CYS A 49 9.06 8.96 -8.75
C CYS A 49 8.18 9.14 -7.50
N SER A 50 7.13 9.94 -7.59
CA SER A 50 6.19 10.12 -6.47
C SER A 50 5.46 8.81 -6.17
N ILE A 51 5.37 8.47 -4.88
CA ILE A 51 4.57 7.34 -4.41
C ILE A 51 3.10 7.68 -4.58
N GLN A 52 2.33 6.79 -5.21
CA GLN A 52 0.88 6.89 -5.21
C GLN A 52 0.29 6.09 -4.06
N TRP A 53 -0.45 6.80 -3.20
CA TRP A 53 -1.15 6.23 -2.07
C TRP A 53 -2.55 5.79 -2.47
N HIS A 54 -2.87 4.54 -2.19
CA HIS A 54 -4.14 3.90 -2.48
C HIS A 54 -4.84 3.58 -1.17
N ARG A 55 -6.11 3.99 -1.08
CA ARG A 55 -6.99 3.60 0.01
C ARG A 55 -7.68 2.31 -0.34
N VAL A 56 -7.63 1.34 0.55
CA VAL A 56 -8.24 0.03 0.35
C VAL A 56 -9.19 -0.27 1.51
N SER A 57 -10.41 -0.69 1.18
CA SER A 57 -11.45 -1.10 2.12
C SER A 57 -11.77 -2.58 1.94
N ILE A 58 -11.71 -3.33 3.03
CA ILE A 58 -11.90 -4.78 3.05
C ILE A 58 -13.16 -5.11 3.82
N TYR A 59 -14.15 -5.62 3.09
CA TYR A 59 -15.47 -5.93 3.62
C TYR A 59 -15.61 -7.35 4.19
N PRO A 60 -14.97 -8.40 3.63
CA PRO A 60 -15.01 -9.71 4.25
C PRO A 60 -14.30 -9.71 5.61
N GLU A 61 -15.08 -9.83 6.69
CA GLU A 61 -14.59 -9.70 8.06
C GLU A 61 -13.46 -10.68 8.39
N ARG A 62 -13.58 -11.95 7.97
CA ARG A 62 -12.54 -12.96 8.18
C ARG A 62 -11.20 -12.54 7.56
N LEU A 63 -11.22 -11.97 6.36
CA LEU A 63 -10.02 -11.48 5.68
C LEU A 63 -9.47 -10.24 6.42
N GLY A 64 -10.35 -9.32 6.81
CA GLY A 64 -9.98 -8.14 7.59
C GLY A 64 -9.27 -8.50 8.90
N THR A 65 -9.78 -9.50 9.63
CA THR A 65 -9.19 -9.98 10.89
C THR A 65 -7.83 -10.63 10.68
N LEU A 66 -7.63 -11.40 9.59
CA LEU A 66 -6.31 -11.95 9.24
C LEU A 66 -5.31 -10.83 8.94
N LEU A 67 -5.73 -9.82 8.19
CA LEU A 67 -4.82 -8.73 7.82
C LEU A 67 -4.42 -7.88 9.02
N VAL A 68 -5.33 -7.58 9.93
CA VAL A 68 -5.00 -6.88 11.19
C VAL A 68 -3.95 -7.64 12.01
N LYS A 69 -3.99 -8.98 11.99
CA LYS A 69 -3.03 -9.82 12.74
C LYS A 69 -1.66 -9.91 12.10
N HIS A 70 -1.59 -9.96 10.77
CA HIS A 70 -0.36 -10.33 10.05
C HIS A 70 0.30 -9.20 9.26
N VAL A 71 -0.44 -8.14 8.93
CA VAL A 71 0.10 -7.02 8.15
C VAL A 71 0.82 -6.03 9.06
N VAL A 72 2.05 -5.68 8.69
CA VAL A 72 2.85 -4.63 9.31
C VAL A 72 3.21 -3.56 8.27
N PRO A 73 3.58 -2.34 8.69
CA PRO A 73 4.14 -1.35 7.76
C PRO A 73 5.31 -1.96 6.98
N GLY A 74 5.34 -1.75 5.67
CA GLY A 74 6.32 -2.34 4.76
C GLY A 74 5.90 -3.67 4.12
N SER A 75 4.87 -4.36 4.65
CA SER A 75 4.39 -5.62 4.05
C SER A 75 4.05 -5.46 2.56
N LEU A 76 4.51 -6.40 1.74
CA LEU A 76 4.24 -6.45 0.31
C LEU A 76 2.96 -7.23 0.05
N LEU A 77 1.95 -6.56 -0.52
CA LEU A 77 0.63 -7.14 -0.76
C LEU A 77 0.22 -7.00 -2.22
N TYR A 78 -0.31 -8.08 -2.79
CA TYR A 78 -1.19 -8.01 -3.95
C TYR A 78 -2.62 -7.77 -3.47
N VAL A 79 -3.32 -6.85 -4.11
CA VAL A 79 -4.72 -6.54 -3.80
C VAL A 79 -5.54 -6.46 -5.08
N GLU A 80 -6.69 -7.13 -5.07
CA GLU A 80 -7.67 -7.13 -6.13
C GLU A 80 -9.04 -6.77 -5.55
N GLY A 81 -9.69 -5.78 -6.17
CA GLY A 81 -11.00 -5.31 -5.76
C GLY A 81 -11.58 -4.34 -6.79
N ASN A 82 -12.80 -3.90 -6.52
CA ASN A 82 -13.46 -2.94 -7.38
C ASN A 82 -13.10 -1.52 -6.98
N LEU A 83 -13.04 -0.64 -7.95
CA LEU A 83 -12.87 0.77 -7.70
C LEU A 83 -14.21 1.40 -7.36
N GLU A 84 -14.35 1.92 -6.14
CA GLU A 84 -15.59 2.50 -5.66
C GLU A 84 -15.40 3.94 -5.21
N THR A 85 -16.43 4.77 -5.44
CA THR A 85 -16.49 6.15 -4.93
C THR A 85 -17.57 6.24 -3.88
N LYS A 86 -17.19 6.53 -2.64
CA LYS A 86 -18.12 6.76 -1.53
C LYS A 86 -18.43 8.24 -1.41
N VAL A 87 -19.70 8.56 -1.20
CA VAL A 87 -20.17 9.91 -0.88
C VAL A 87 -20.53 9.93 0.59
N PHE A 88 -20.02 10.90 1.34
CA PHE A 88 -20.32 11.06 2.77
C PHE A 88 -20.32 12.53 3.17
N ALA A 89 -21.08 12.87 4.21
CA ALA A 89 -20.96 14.16 4.88
C ALA A 89 -19.78 14.12 5.85
N ASP A 90 -18.82 15.02 5.67
CA ASP A 90 -17.69 15.17 6.58
C ASP A 90 -18.21 15.55 7.97
N PRO A 91 -17.95 14.73 9.01
CA PRO A 91 -18.49 14.98 10.34
C PRO A 91 -17.95 16.26 11.00
N VAL A 92 -16.81 16.78 10.52
CA VAL A 92 -16.22 18.02 11.07
C VAL A 92 -16.79 19.26 10.39
N THR A 93 -16.90 19.23 9.06
CA THR A 93 -17.26 20.43 8.27
C THR A 93 -18.71 20.43 7.76
N GLY A 94 -19.41 19.30 7.84
CA GLY A 94 -20.75 19.12 7.27
C GLY A 94 -20.80 19.02 5.74
N LEU A 95 -19.68 19.25 5.04
CA LEU A 95 -19.62 19.24 3.58
C LEU A 95 -19.71 17.82 3.02
N VAL A 96 -20.43 17.69 1.90
CA VAL A 96 -20.49 16.44 1.14
C VAL A 96 -19.17 16.22 0.42
N ARG A 97 -18.46 15.13 0.74
CA ARG A 97 -17.20 14.73 0.13
C ARG A 97 -17.36 13.42 -0.64
N ARG A 98 -16.50 13.25 -1.65
CA ARG A 98 -16.34 12.02 -2.41
C ARG A 98 -14.96 11.43 -2.15
N ILE A 99 -14.89 10.12 -1.94
CA ILE A 99 -13.62 9.43 -1.76
C ILE A 99 -13.59 8.18 -2.62
N ARG A 100 -12.52 8.03 -3.40
CA ARG A 100 -12.28 6.88 -4.26
C ARG A 100 -11.36 5.90 -3.52
N GLU A 101 -11.71 4.62 -3.56
CA GLU A 101 -10.96 3.56 -2.89
C GLU A 101 -11.09 2.24 -3.65
N ILE A 102 -10.19 1.31 -3.35
CA ILE A 102 -10.26 -0.08 -3.80
C ILE A 102 -11.09 -0.85 -2.76
N ALA A 103 -12.29 -1.28 -3.14
CA ALA A 103 -13.20 -2.06 -2.33
C ALA A 103 -13.00 -3.56 -2.60
N VAL A 104 -12.40 -4.24 -1.64
CA VAL A 104 -12.29 -5.71 -1.63
C VAL A 104 -13.58 -6.28 -1.06
N ARG A 105 -14.40 -6.86 -1.95
CA ARG A 105 -15.66 -7.54 -1.61
C ARG A 105 -15.48 -9.06 -1.69
N ARG A 106 -16.59 -9.82 -1.72
CA ARG A 106 -16.59 -11.30 -1.71
C ARG A 106 -15.69 -11.94 -2.78
N HIS A 107 -15.55 -11.33 -3.96
CA HIS A 107 -14.72 -11.85 -5.06
C HIS A 107 -13.32 -11.22 -5.15
N GLY A 108 -13.01 -10.25 -4.28
CA GLY A 108 -11.69 -9.63 -4.23
C GLY A 108 -10.66 -10.51 -3.53
N ARG A 109 -9.38 -10.16 -3.69
CA ARG A 109 -8.25 -10.94 -3.15
C ARG A 109 -7.24 -10.03 -2.47
N VAL A 110 -6.64 -10.54 -1.40
CA VAL A 110 -5.43 -9.96 -0.81
C VAL A 110 -4.45 -11.10 -0.59
N VAL A 111 -3.24 -10.96 -1.12
CA VAL A 111 -2.21 -12.00 -1.07
C VAL A 111 -0.93 -11.38 -0.53
N PHE A 112 -0.33 -12.02 0.48
CA PHE A 112 1.00 -11.68 0.95
C PHE A 112 2.01 -12.14 -0.10
N LEU A 113 2.82 -11.22 -0.61
CA LEU A 113 3.85 -11.53 -1.58
C LEU A 113 5.20 -11.84 -0.91
N ASN A 114 5.35 -11.50 0.36
CA ASN A 114 6.53 -11.82 1.16
C ASN A 114 6.23 -13.00 2.10
N GLN A 115 6.43 -14.21 1.60
CA GLN A 115 6.77 -15.38 2.41
C GLN A 115 7.96 -16.07 1.75
N GLY A 116 9.16 -15.63 2.12
CA GLY A 116 10.41 -16.18 1.63
C GLY A 116 11.60 -15.37 2.15
N GLY A 117 12.15 -15.79 3.29
CA GLY A 117 13.46 -15.40 3.78
C GLY A 117 13.49 -14.15 4.66
N ASP A 118 13.95 -14.34 5.89
CA ASP A 118 14.71 -13.34 6.62
C ASP A 118 15.76 -12.74 5.66
N ASP A 119 15.58 -11.53 5.11
CA ASP A 119 16.64 -10.75 4.42
C ASP A 119 16.18 -9.36 3.88
N GLU A 120 15.28 -8.63 4.56
CA GLU A 120 15.03 -7.21 4.23
C GLU A 120 15.14 -6.26 5.44
N GLN A 121 15.72 -6.72 6.55
CA GLN A 121 16.23 -5.84 7.61
C GLN A 121 17.76 -5.62 7.54
N GLN A 122 18.47 -6.17 6.54
CA GLN A 122 19.90 -5.92 6.33
C GLN A 122 20.25 -5.07 5.08
N THR A 123 19.29 -4.74 4.21
CA THR A 123 19.57 -4.03 2.94
C THR A 123 19.82 -2.52 3.08
N GLN A 124 20.06 -1.99 4.28
CA GLN A 124 20.62 -0.64 4.44
C GLN A 124 22.04 -0.62 5.03
N GLN A 125 22.60 -1.78 5.43
CA GLN A 125 23.92 -1.80 6.08
C GLN A 125 25.00 -2.57 5.33
N ASN A 126 24.63 -3.42 4.35
CA ASN A 126 25.59 -4.29 3.64
C ASN A 126 25.91 -3.92 2.17
N ASP A 127 25.22 -2.96 1.55
CA ASP A 127 25.52 -2.51 0.17
C ASP A 127 26.79 -1.64 0.05
N LEU A 128 27.53 -1.44 1.15
CA LEU A 128 28.79 -0.68 1.17
C LEU A 128 30.05 -1.56 1.11
N ARG A 129 29.94 -2.89 1.03
CA ARG A 129 31.13 -3.79 1.19
C ARG A 129 31.33 -4.91 0.17
N SER A 130 30.58 -4.95 -0.92
CA SER A 130 30.84 -5.88 -2.03
C SER A 130 30.30 -5.19 -3.28
N VAL A 131 31.07 -4.87 -4.32
CA VAL A 131 31.81 -5.82 -5.17
C VAL A 131 32.95 -5.05 -5.86
N GLY A 132 34.15 -5.65 -5.86
CA GLY A 132 35.26 -5.25 -6.73
C GLY A 132 35.38 -6.16 -7.97
N TYR A 133 35.97 -5.57 -9.02
CA TYR A 133 36.49 -6.13 -10.30
C TYR A 133 35.45 -6.79 -11.23
N TYR A 134 35.42 -6.54 -12.55
CA TYR A 134 36.42 -6.09 -13.54
C TYR A 134 36.07 -4.77 -14.23
#